data_AF-A0A1L1PJM0-F1
#
_entry.id   AF-A0A1L1PJM0-F1
#
_cell.length_a   1.000
_cell.length_b   1.000
_cell.length_c   1.000
_cell.angle_alpha   90.00
_cell.angle_beta   90.00
_cell.angle_gamma   90.00
#
_symmetry.space_group_name_H-M   'P 1'
#
loop_
_entity.id
_entity.type
_entity.pdbx_description
1 polymer ?
#
loop_
_entity_poly.entity_id
_entity_poly.type
_entity_poly.pdbx_seq_one_letter_code
_entity_poly.pdbx_strand_id
1 'polypeptide(L)'
;MNTDLARLIEALRRTLNDAVAPELSSDFARGQLAAVHDILGKLAGMTVWDPGALQAQARALIDGNQRFAERAARAGVALPAGDDATDLDAAQARTRALTDWLDEQGPSLSPELAAELDAILRQALREQLRVERQRIPLTDFSAMTAAAPKD
;
A
#
# COMPACT_ATOMS: atom_id res chain seq x y z
N MET A 1 -8.19 4.98 -0.18
CA MET A 1 -9.62 4.59 -0.40
C MET A 1 -9.95 3.16 0.07
N ASN A 2 -9.30 2.64 1.12
CA ASN A 2 -9.50 1.27 1.60
C ASN A 2 -10.25 1.16 2.95
N THR A 3 -10.43 2.29 3.62
CA THR A 3 -11.22 2.40 4.86
C THR A 3 -12.70 2.05 4.63
N ASP A 4 -13.18 2.16 3.40
CA ASP A 4 -14.58 1.97 3.04
C ASP A 4 -14.96 0.47 3.01
N LEU A 5 -14.13 -0.39 2.41
CA LEU A 5 -14.40 -1.82 2.32
C LEU A 5 -14.31 -2.52 3.68
N ALA A 6 -13.33 -2.18 4.51
CA ALA A 6 -13.23 -2.71 5.87
C ALA A 6 -14.43 -2.29 6.74
N ARG A 7 -14.88 -1.02 6.63
CA ARG A 7 -16.10 -0.56 7.29
C ARG A 7 -17.36 -1.25 6.77
N LEU A 8 -17.44 -1.49 5.46
CA LEU A 8 -18.54 -2.21 4.83
C LEU A 8 -18.61 -3.66 5.32
N ILE A 9 -17.48 -4.38 5.35
CA ILE A 9 -17.41 -5.75 5.87
C ILE A 9 -17.82 -5.80 7.34
N GLU A 10 -17.37 -4.85 8.15
CA GLU A 10 -17.77 -4.77 9.56
C GLU A 10 -19.25 -4.41 9.75
N ALA A 11 -19.79 -3.53 8.90
CA ALA A 11 -21.22 -3.21 8.91
C ALA A 11 -22.08 -4.41 8.49
N LEU A 12 -21.64 -5.18 7.48
CA LEU A 12 -22.27 -6.42 7.04
C LEU A 12 -22.25 -7.48 8.14
N ARG A 13 -21.10 -7.70 8.80
CA ARG A 13 -21.00 -8.64 9.93
C ARG A 13 -21.95 -8.28 11.06
N ARG A 14 -22.02 -6.99 11.44
CA ARG A 14 -22.97 -6.54 12.47
C ARG A 14 -24.42 -6.76 12.06
N THR A 15 -24.78 -6.40 10.83
CA THR A 15 -26.15 -6.60 10.32
C THR A 15 -26.54 -8.08 10.30
N LEU A 16 -25.64 -8.94 9.86
CA LEU A 16 -25.85 -10.39 9.83
C LEU A 16 -26.03 -10.97 11.24
N ASN A 17 -25.29 -10.47 12.22
CA ASN A 17 -25.39 -10.94 13.60
C ASN A 17 -26.62 -10.41 14.33
N ASP A 18 -26.94 -9.12 14.15
CA ASP A 18 -27.93 -8.44 14.98
C ASP A 18 -29.34 -8.51 14.37
N ALA A 19 -29.46 -8.58 13.04
CA ALA A 19 -30.74 -8.60 12.34
C ALA A 19 -31.07 -9.94 11.70
N VAL A 20 -30.07 -10.72 11.26
CA VAL A 20 -30.32 -11.98 10.53
C VAL A 20 -30.24 -13.19 11.45
N ALA A 21 -29.22 -13.29 12.31
CA ALA A 21 -29.03 -14.45 13.19
C ALA A 21 -30.24 -14.78 14.09
N PRO A 22 -30.98 -13.81 14.67
CA PRO A 22 -32.14 -14.10 15.52
C PRO A 22 -33.31 -14.76 14.77
N GLU A 23 -33.43 -14.51 13.46
CA GLU A 23 -34.52 -15.03 12.61
C GLU A 23 -34.24 -16.46 12.09
N LEU A 24 -33.02 -16.98 12.32
CA LEU A 24 -32.62 -18.31 11.83
C LEU A 24 -33.04 -19.41 12.82
N SER A 25 -34.16 -20.06 12.51
CA SER A 25 -34.69 -21.17 13.32
C SER A 25 -33.96 -22.50 13.14
N SER A 26 -33.34 -22.72 11.97
CA SER A 26 -32.68 -23.98 11.60
C SER A 26 -31.20 -24.00 11.96
N ASP A 27 -30.71 -25.12 12.52
CA ASP A 27 -29.28 -25.34 12.77
C ASP A 27 -28.45 -25.29 11.47
N PHE A 28 -29.01 -25.78 10.35
CA PHE A 28 -28.36 -25.69 9.05
C PHE A 28 -28.19 -24.23 8.61
N ALA A 29 -29.22 -23.40 8.77
CA ALA A 29 -29.15 -21.98 8.42
C ALA A 29 -28.15 -21.22 9.30
N ARG A 30 -28.11 -21.52 10.61
CA ARG A 30 -27.10 -20.98 11.53
C ARG A 30 -25.67 -21.42 11.15
N GLY A 31 -25.50 -22.65 10.70
CA GLY A 31 -24.22 -23.14 10.17
C GLY A 31 -23.77 -22.41 8.90
N GLN A 32 -24.69 -22.15 7.97
CA GLN A 32 -24.40 -21.34 6.77
C GLN A 32 -24.02 -19.90 7.13
N LEU A 33 -24.71 -19.29 8.10
CA LEU A 33 -24.39 -17.95 8.57
C LEU A 33 -22.97 -17.90 9.19
N ALA A 34 -22.59 -18.90 9.98
CA ALA A 34 -21.24 -19.01 10.53
C ALA A 34 -20.17 -19.10 9.43
N ALA A 35 -20.42 -19.86 8.36
CA ALA A 35 -19.52 -19.93 7.20
C ALA A 35 -19.39 -18.57 6.48
N VAL A 36 -20.48 -17.82 6.34
CA VAL A 36 -20.45 -16.46 5.79
C VAL A 36 -19.62 -15.52 6.67
N HIS A 37 -19.76 -15.61 8.00
CA HIS A 37 -18.93 -14.83 8.93
C HIS A 37 -17.44 -15.17 8.81
N ASP A 38 -17.10 -16.45 8.64
CA ASP A 38 -15.72 -16.89 8.44
C ASP A 38 -15.14 -16.33 7.13
N ILE A 39 -15.89 -16.39 6.03
CA ILE A 39 -15.49 -15.79 4.74
C ILE A 39 -15.32 -14.27 4.88
N LEU A 40 -16.27 -13.57 5.49
CA LEU A 40 -16.17 -12.13 5.72
C LEU A 40 -14.99 -11.78 6.65
N GLY A 41 -14.65 -12.64 7.60
CA GLY A 41 -13.45 -12.48 8.45
C GLY A 41 -12.15 -12.65 7.67
N LYS A 42 -12.09 -13.65 6.79
CA LYS A 42 -10.96 -13.85 5.88
C LYS A 42 -10.81 -12.68 4.91
N LEU A 43 -11.90 -12.22 4.32
CA LEU A 43 -11.92 -11.03 3.47
C LEU A 43 -11.52 -9.78 4.25
N ALA A 44 -12.02 -9.58 5.47
CA ALA A 44 -11.59 -8.49 6.34
C ALA A 44 -10.07 -8.53 6.53
N GLY A 45 -9.51 -9.70 6.88
CA GLY A 45 -8.08 -9.91 7.04
C GLY A 45 -7.26 -9.64 5.77
N MET A 46 -7.80 -9.93 4.59
CA MET A 46 -7.19 -9.61 3.29
C MET A 46 -7.35 -8.13 2.90
N THR A 47 -8.43 -7.49 3.34
CA THR A 47 -8.75 -6.08 3.06
C THR A 47 -8.11 -5.12 4.04
N VAL A 48 -7.44 -5.59 5.10
CA VAL A 48 -6.47 -4.74 5.81
C VAL A 48 -5.29 -4.54 4.84
N TRP A 49 -5.37 -3.51 3.99
CA TRP A 49 -4.15 -2.81 3.56
C TRP A 49 -3.43 -2.51 4.87
N ASP A 50 -2.33 -3.21 5.13
CA ASP A 50 -1.48 -2.94 6.28
C ASP A 50 -1.16 -1.43 6.30
N PRO A 51 -1.74 -0.65 7.23
CA PRO A 51 -1.50 0.79 7.32
C PRO A 51 -0.02 1.06 7.61
N GLY A 52 0.65 0.12 8.28
CA GLY A 52 2.10 0.13 8.49
C GLY A 52 2.86 0.01 7.18
N ALA A 53 2.42 -0.83 6.25
CA ALA A 53 3.05 -0.94 4.94
C ALA A 53 2.79 0.26 4.03
N LEU A 54 1.64 0.92 4.14
CA LEU A 54 1.41 2.21 3.46
C LEU A 54 2.31 3.31 4.04
N GLN A 55 2.42 3.39 5.36
CA GLN A 55 3.33 4.32 6.03
C GLN A 55 4.79 4.04 5.68
N ALA A 56 5.20 2.78 5.63
CA ALA A 56 6.56 2.39 5.26
C ALA A 56 6.88 2.73 3.80
N GLN A 57 5.92 2.52 2.88
CA GLN A 57 6.07 2.97 1.49
C GLN A 57 6.16 4.49 1.38
N ALA A 58 5.28 5.22 2.08
CA ALA A 58 5.31 6.68 2.10
C ALA A 58 6.66 7.17 2.64
N ARG A 59 7.15 6.56 3.73
CA ARG A 59 8.43 6.90 4.35
C ARG A 59 9.60 6.69 3.40
N ALA A 60 9.65 5.57 2.68
CA ALA A 60 10.70 5.30 1.69
C ALA A 60 10.77 6.40 0.61
N LEU A 61 9.61 6.84 0.11
CA LEU A 61 9.54 7.91 -0.89
C LEU A 61 9.89 9.28 -0.28
N ILE A 62 9.39 9.60 0.92
CA ILE A 62 9.68 10.86 1.61
C ILE A 62 11.18 10.99 1.87
N ASP A 63 11.81 9.95 2.43
CA ASP A 63 13.25 9.94 2.71
C ASP A 63 14.06 10.07 1.40
N GLY A 64 13.62 9.42 0.33
CA GLY A 64 14.21 9.56 -1.00
C GLY A 64 14.12 10.98 -1.56
N ASN A 65 12.93 11.59 -1.49
CA ASN A 65 12.68 12.96 -1.94
C ASN A 65 13.50 13.98 -1.14
N GLN A 66 13.68 13.75 0.17
CA GLN A 66 14.54 14.58 1.03
C GLN A 66 16.02 14.47 0.62
N ARG A 67 16.54 13.24 0.43
CA ARG A 67 17.92 13.03 -0.05
C ARG A 67 18.16 13.69 -1.41
N PHE A 68 17.18 13.62 -2.30
CA PHE A 68 17.22 14.30 -3.61
C PHE A 68 17.33 15.81 -3.42
N ALA A 69 16.48 16.40 -2.58
CA ALA A 69 16.47 17.83 -2.29
C ALA A 69 17.77 18.31 -1.66
N GLU A 70 18.30 17.58 -0.67
CA GLU A 70 19.59 17.86 -0.06
C GLU A 70 20.73 17.80 -1.08
N ARG A 71 20.72 16.80 -1.97
CA ARG A 71 21.76 16.66 -2.99
C ARG A 71 21.72 17.78 -4.02
N ALA A 72 20.53 18.18 -4.47
CA ALA A 72 20.33 19.31 -5.37
C ALA A 72 20.74 20.64 -4.72
N ALA A 73 20.38 20.86 -3.46
CA ALA A 73 20.76 22.05 -2.70
C ALA A 73 22.29 22.17 -2.54
N ARG A 74 22.99 21.06 -2.27
CA ARG A 74 24.48 21.05 -2.23
C ARG A 74 25.12 21.37 -3.58
N ALA A 75 24.44 21.07 -4.68
CA ALA A 75 24.87 21.46 -6.02
C ALA A 75 24.48 22.89 -6.42
N GLY A 76 23.75 23.61 -5.56
CA GLY A 76 23.22 24.94 -5.88
C GLY A 76 22.09 24.94 -6.90
N VAL A 77 21.40 23.80 -7.08
CA VAL A 77 20.31 23.65 -8.04
C VAL A 77 18.97 23.90 -7.37
N ALA A 78 18.18 24.82 -7.94
CA ALA A 78 16.84 25.11 -7.46
C ALA A 78 15.86 24.04 -7.93
N LEU A 79 15.10 23.50 -6.99
CA LEU A 79 14.03 22.53 -7.26
C LEU A 79 12.67 23.20 -7.33
N PRO A 80 11.70 22.59 -8.04
CA PRO A 80 10.32 23.04 -8.00
C PRO A 80 9.81 23.01 -6.56
N ALA A 81 9.05 24.05 -6.18
CA ALA A 81 8.35 24.07 -4.91
C ALA A 81 7.47 22.83 -4.78
N GLY A 82 7.36 22.30 -3.57
CA GLY A 82 6.50 21.16 -3.26
C GLY A 82 6.17 21.17 -1.79
N ASP A 83 4.97 20.71 -1.48
CA ASP A 83 4.53 20.59 -0.10
C ASP A 83 5.17 19.38 0.58
N ASP A 84 5.25 19.43 1.90
CA ASP A 84 5.70 18.30 2.70
C ASP A 84 4.70 17.15 2.54
N ALA A 85 5.16 16.06 1.94
CA ALA A 85 4.36 14.86 1.78
C ALA A 85 4.12 14.17 3.13
N THR A 86 2.85 14.05 3.53
CA THR A 86 2.45 13.39 4.80
C THR A 86 1.87 12.00 4.60
N ASP A 87 1.53 11.63 3.36
CA ASP A 87 0.99 10.33 3.00
C ASP A 87 1.61 9.79 1.71
N LEU A 88 1.24 8.56 1.33
CA LEU A 88 1.80 7.88 0.17
C LEU A 88 1.45 8.60 -1.14
N ASP A 89 0.22 9.10 -1.28
CA ASP A 89 -0.24 9.71 -2.52
C ASP A 89 0.51 11.03 -2.78
N ALA A 90 0.67 11.86 -1.73
CA ALA A 90 1.47 13.07 -1.78
C ALA A 90 2.96 12.77 -2.04
N ALA A 91 3.51 11.72 -1.40
CA ALA A 91 4.90 11.33 -1.61
C ALA A 91 5.16 10.86 -3.05
N GLN A 92 4.24 10.08 -3.63
CA GLN A 92 4.28 9.65 -5.02
C GLN A 92 4.16 10.83 -5.98
N ALA A 93 3.24 11.77 -5.73
CA ALA A 93 3.09 12.97 -6.53
C ALA A 93 4.39 13.80 -6.54
N ARG A 94 5.03 13.95 -5.37
CA ARG A 94 6.32 14.64 -5.27
C ARG A 94 7.43 13.90 -6.02
N THR A 95 7.51 12.57 -5.90
CA THR A 95 8.50 11.77 -6.65
C THR A 95 8.32 11.94 -8.16
N ARG A 96 7.08 11.91 -8.66
CA ARG A 96 6.81 12.16 -10.10
C ARG A 96 7.27 13.54 -10.54
N ALA A 97 6.92 14.58 -9.78
CA ALA A 97 7.35 15.94 -10.10
C ALA A 97 8.88 16.10 -10.14
N LEU A 98 9.61 15.39 -9.28
CA LEU A 98 11.08 15.38 -9.28
C LEU A 98 11.65 14.59 -10.46
N THR A 99 11.01 13.48 -10.86
CA THR A 99 11.36 12.72 -12.07
C THR A 99 11.16 13.58 -13.32
N ASP A 100 9.98 14.18 -13.48
CA ASP A 100 9.65 15.03 -14.63
C ASP A 100 10.63 16.21 -14.71
N TRP A 101 10.92 16.85 -13.57
CA TRP A 101 11.92 17.91 -13.50
C TRP A 101 13.32 17.43 -13.88
N LEU A 102 13.74 16.23 -13.47
CA LEU A 102 15.05 15.70 -13.82
C LEU A 102 15.14 15.35 -15.31
N ASP A 103 14.06 14.89 -15.92
CA ASP A 103 14.00 14.62 -17.35
C ASP A 103 14.10 15.93 -18.16
N GLU A 104 13.45 16.99 -17.69
CA GLU A 104 13.51 18.32 -18.33
C GLU A 104 14.85 19.02 -18.13
N GLN A 105 15.38 19.03 -16.90
CA GLN A 105 16.58 19.78 -16.53
C GLN A 105 17.87 18.97 -16.70
N GLY A 106 17.79 17.65 -16.75
CA GLY A 106 18.92 16.72 -16.84
C GLY A 106 19.95 17.09 -17.90
N PRO A 107 19.56 17.47 -19.14
CA PRO A 107 20.50 17.91 -20.16
C PRO A 107 21.31 19.16 -19.82
N SER A 108 20.84 19.99 -18.88
CA SER A 108 21.50 21.21 -18.42
C SER A 108 22.38 21.01 -17.17
N LEU A 109 22.22 19.87 -16.48
CA LEU A 109 23.03 19.51 -15.32
C LEU A 109 24.35 18.87 -15.75
N SER A 110 25.32 18.81 -14.85
CA SER A 110 26.49 17.96 -15.10
C SER A 110 26.04 16.49 -15.17
N PRO A 111 26.65 15.66 -16.05
CA PRO A 111 26.28 14.25 -16.18
C PRO A 111 26.37 13.47 -14.87
N GLU A 112 27.36 13.79 -14.04
CA GLU A 112 27.55 13.20 -12.72
C GLU A 112 26.38 13.54 -11.78
N LEU A 113 25.98 14.81 -11.72
CA LEU A 113 24.87 15.24 -10.88
C LEU A 113 23.55 14.63 -11.34
N ALA A 114 23.28 14.62 -12.64
CA ALA A 114 22.07 14.01 -13.20
C ALA A 114 21.99 12.52 -12.85
N ALA A 115 23.09 11.78 -12.98
CA ALA A 115 23.17 10.37 -12.64
C ALA A 115 22.98 10.10 -11.14
N GLU A 116 23.56 10.93 -10.27
CA GLU A 116 23.39 10.81 -8.81
C GLU A 116 21.93 11.07 -8.38
N LEU A 117 21.29 12.08 -8.97
CA LEU A 117 19.89 12.41 -8.71
C LEU A 117 18.94 11.29 -9.20
N ASP A 118 19.16 10.75 -10.40
CA ASP A 118 18.43 9.58 -10.91
C ASP A 118 18.61 8.36 -10.00
N ALA A 119 19.83 8.10 -9.54
CA ALA A 119 20.12 6.99 -8.64
C ALA A 119 19.34 7.09 -7.32
N ILE A 120 19.18 8.30 -6.76
CA ILE A 120 18.38 8.54 -5.55
C ILE A 120 16.90 8.19 -5.79
N LEU A 121 16.30 8.68 -6.89
CA LEU A 121 14.90 8.39 -7.22
C LEU A 121 14.69 6.89 -7.46
N ARG A 122 15.59 6.22 -8.19
CA ARG A 122 15.52 4.77 -8.41
C ARG A 122 15.63 3.99 -7.12
N GLN A 123 16.49 4.42 -6.19
CA GLN A 123 16.62 3.76 -4.90
C GLN A 123 15.33 3.89 -4.07
N ALA A 124 14.73 5.09 -4.03
CA ALA A 124 13.47 5.33 -3.33
C ALA A 124 12.32 4.45 -3.87
N LEU A 125 12.20 4.37 -5.21
CA LEU A 125 11.21 3.52 -5.87
C LEU A 125 11.45 2.03 -5.59
N ARG A 126 12.71 1.58 -5.59
CA ARG A 126 13.05 0.18 -5.23
C ARG A 126 12.69 -0.15 -3.79
N GLU A 127 12.91 0.78 -2.86
CA GLU A 127 12.55 0.60 -1.46
C GLU A 127 11.03 0.56 -1.28
N GLN A 128 10.28 1.44 -1.95
CA GLN A 128 8.81 1.39 -1.97
C GLN A 128 8.30 0.06 -2.53
N LEU A 129 8.82 -0.39 -3.68
CA LEU A 129 8.45 -1.69 -4.28
C LEU A 129 8.85 -2.88 -3.41
N ARG A 130 9.94 -2.80 -2.65
CA ARG A 130 10.33 -3.85 -1.71
C ARG A 130 9.31 -4.01 -0.60
N VAL A 131 8.86 -2.89 -0.02
CA VAL A 131 7.77 -2.92 0.98
C VAL A 131 6.51 -3.46 0.35
N GLU A 132 6.16 -3.05 -0.88
CA GLU A 132 5.00 -3.57 -1.59
C GLU A 132 5.06 -5.09 -1.84
N ARG A 133 6.22 -5.61 -2.24
CA ARG A 133 6.42 -7.05 -2.49
C ARG A 133 6.34 -7.90 -1.22
N GLN A 134 6.71 -7.35 -0.07
CA GLN A 134 6.53 -8.03 1.23
C GLN A 134 5.04 -8.19 1.60
N ARG A 135 4.14 -7.44 0.94
CA ARG A 135 2.70 -7.49 1.18
C ARG A 135 1.96 -8.46 0.27
N ILE A 136 2.54 -8.86 -0.86
CA ILE A 136 1.96 -9.95 -1.63
C ILE A 136 2.06 -11.14 -0.70
N PRO A 137 0.92 -11.69 -0.18
CA PRO A 137 1.00 -12.97 0.47
C PRO A 137 1.71 -13.85 -0.55
N LEU A 138 2.71 -14.61 -0.13
CA LEU A 138 2.87 -15.94 -0.70
C LEU A 138 1.48 -16.54 -0.57
N THR A 139 0.67 -16.32 -1.60
CA THR A 139 -0.66 -16.85 -1.71
C THR A 139 -0.29 -18.26 -2.03
N ASP A 140 -0.04 -19.01 -0.96
CA ASP A 140 0.25 -20.41 -1.03
C ASP A 140 -1.10 -20.98 -1.44
N PHE A 141 -1.38 -20.91 -2.74
CA PHE A 141 -2.53 -21.54 -3.37
C PHE A 141 -2.55 -23.04 -3.00
N SER A 142 -1.40 -23.58 -2.60
CA SER A 142 -1.22 -24.88 -1.94
C SER A 142 -2.07 -25.05 -0.68
N ALA A 143 -2.21 -24.04 0.18
CA ALA A 143 -3.06 -24.11 1.38
C ALA A 143 -4.56 -24.08 1.06
N MET A 144 -4.96 -23.48 -0.07
CA MET A 144 -6.35 -23.48 -0.54
C MET A 144 -6.73 -24.73 -1.35
N THR A 145 -5.75 -25.54 -1.77
CA THR A 145 -5.96 -26.79 -2.53
C THR A 145 -5.60 -28.04 -1.75
N ALA A 146 -5.11 -27.90 -0.51
CA ALA A 146 -4.93 -29.02 0.40
C ALA A 146 -6.31 -29.64 0.70
N ALA A 147 -6.60 -30.75 0.03
CA ALA A 147 -7.79 -31.53 0.27
C ALA A 147 -7.88 -31.89 1.76
N ALA A 148 -9.07 -31.73 2.35
CA ALA A 148 -9.33 -32.16 3.71
C ALA A 148 -8.93 -33.64 3.87
N PRO A 149 -8.20 -34.02 4.95
CA PRO A 149 -7.90 -35.41 5.21
C PRO A 149 -9.22 -36.19 5.32
N LYS A 150 -9.29 -37.30 4.59
CA LYS A 150 -10.39 -38.25 4.70
C LYS A 150 -10.18 -39.04 5.98
N ASP A 151 -10.96 -38.73 7.00
CA ASP A 151 -11.29 -39.68 8.07
C ASP A 151 -12.42 -40.61 7.62
#